data_AF-A0A183V665-F1
#
_entry.id   AF-A0A183V665-F1
#
_cell.length_a   1.000
_cell.length_b   1.000
_cell.length_c   1.000
_cell.angle_alpha   90.00
_cell.angle_beta   90.00
_cell.angle_gamma   90.00
#
_symmetry.space_group_name_H-M   'P 1'
#
loop_
_entity.id
_entity.type
_entity.pdbx_description
1 polymer ?
#
loop_
_entity_poly.entity_id
_entity_poly.type
_entity_poly.pdbx_seq_one_letter_code
_entity_poly.pdbx_strand_id
1 'polypeptide(L)'
;MVEINPCFFDTEAPSHETYVISVSLYIIATVFGYALNVYLIAVFIKGWKIHFSKDHFYRQSLESSIASLLYLLSYAIVAIPYTVLNKPYLPQPALIFFASIRVFAFYLSIYLSLEVAIDRTLLFYDSIRYYLWTKLEV
;
A
#
# COMPACT_ATOMS: atom_id res chain seq x y z
N MET A 1 11.10 19.96 -23.24
CA MET A 1 10.24 19.84 -22.05
C MET A 1 10.07 18.35 -21.84
N VAL A 2 10.58 17.78 -20.73
CA VAL A 2 10.39 16.35 -20.46
C VAL A 2 8.90 16.17 -20.18
N GLU A 3 8.18 15.48 -21.07
CA GLU A 3 6.84 14.98 -20.77
C GLU A 3 7.00 13.99 -19.62
N ILE A 4 6.84 14.49 -18.40
CA ILE A 4 6.57 13.63 -17.26
C ILE A 4 5.18 13.10 -17.56
N ASN A 5 5.10 11.95 -18.22
CA ASN A 5 3.86 11.21 -18.34
C ASN A 5 3.47 10.83 -16.90
N PRO A 6 2.49 11.52 -16.29
CA PRO A 6 2.16 11.20 -14.93
C PRO A 6 1.45 9.84 -14.90
N CYS A 7 0.79 9.39 -15.99
CA CYS A 7 0.06 8.12 -16.08
C CYS A 7 1.03 6.95 -15.79
N PHE A 8 0.96 6.15 -14.71
CA PHE A 8 -0.11 5.48 -13.93
C PHE A 8 -0.85 4.36 -14.69
N PHE A 9 -1.21 4.59 -15.97
CA PHE A 9 -1.77 3.59 -16.89
C PHE A 9 -1.13 3.78 -18.25
N ASP A 10 -0.81 2.70 -18.95
CA ASP A 10 -0.52 2.75 -20.37
C ASP A 10 -1.74 3.36 -21.06
N THR A 11 -1.69 4.65 -21.34
CA THR A 11 -2.71 5.41 -22.08
C THR A 11 -2.80 4.96 -23.54
N GLU A 12 -1.97 4.01 -23.96
CA GLU A 12 -2.07 3.30 -25.23
C GLU A 12 -2.99 2.08 -25.10
N ALA A 13 -4.14 2.22 -24.42
CA ALA A 13 -5.17 1.19 -24.49
C ALA A 13 -5.63 1.08 -25.96
N PRO A 14 -5.59 -0.11 -26.57
CA PRO A 14 -5.84 -0.28 -28.00
C PRO A 14 -7.29 0.04 -28.41
N SER A 15 -8.19 0.17 -27.43
CA SER A 15 -9.58 0.55 -27.63
C SER A 15 -10.17 1.27 -26.42
N HIS A 16 -11.26 2.02 -26.65
CA HIS A 16 -12.05 2.64 -25.59
C HIS A 16 -12.61 1.61 -24.59
N GLU A 17 -12.98 0.41 -25.06
CA GLU A 17 -13.50 -0.66 -24.20
C GLU A 17 -12.43 -1.16 -23.22
N THR A 18 -11.21 -1.42 -23.70
CA THR A 18 -10.08 -1.84 -22.86
C THR A 18 -9.76 -0.81 -21.79
N TYR A 19 -9.81 0.47 -22.17
CA TYR A 19 -9.62 1.58 -21.25
C TYR A 19 -10.68 1.61 -20.14
N VAL A 20 -11.97 1.49 -20.47
CA VAL A 20 -13.07 1.49 -19.48
C VAL A 20 -12.96 0.31 -18.52
N ILE A 21 -12.61 -0.88 -19.02
CA ILE A 21 -12.40 -2.07 -18.20
C ILE A 21 -11.24 -1.84 -17.22
N SER A 22 -10.10 -1.35 -17.71
CA SER A 22 -8.94 -1.07 -16.88
C SER A 22 -9.29 -0.09 -15.74
N VAL A 23 -9.87 1.06 -16.07
CA VAL A 23 -10.29 2.06 -15.07
C VAL A 23 -11.22 1.47 -14.03
N SER A 24 -12.21 0.68 -14.46
CA SER A 24 -13.17 0.05 -13.56
C SER A 24 -12.49 -0.92 -12.59
N LEU A 25 -11.55 -1.73 -13.08
CA LEU A 25 -10.77 -2.65 -12.24
C LEU A 25 -9.93 -1.89 -11.21
N TYR A 26 -9.31 -0.77 -11.60
CA TYR A 26 -8.55 0.05 -10.65
C TYR A 26 -9.41 0.72 -9.60
N ILE A 27 -10.60 1.19 -9.97
CA ILE A 27 -11.57 1.72 -8.99
C ILE A 27 -11.97 0.63 -8.00
N ILE A 28 -12.37 -0.55 -8.49
CA ILE A 28 -12.79 -1.67 -7.64
C ILE A 28 -11.66 -2.11 -6.71
N ALA A 29 -10.45 -2.32 -7.24
CA ALA A 29 -9.29 -2.72 -6.45
C ALA A 29 -8.92 -1.66 -5.40
N THR A 30 -8.98 -0.37 -5.76
CA THR A 30 -8.68 0.73 -4.84
C THR A 30 -9.69 0.79 -3.71
N VAL A 31 -11.00 0.73 -4.01
CA VAL A 31 -12.06 0.75 -3.01
C VAL A 31 -11.98 -0.45 -2.08
N PHE A 32 -11.81 -1.66 -2.63
CA PHE A 32 -11.67 -2.88 -1.84
C PHE A 32 -10.42 -2.82 -0.95
N GLY A 33 -9.28 -2.39 -1.50
CA GLY A 33 -8.04 -2.21 -0.77
C GLY A 33 -8.17 -1.22 0.38
N TYR A 34 -8.85 -0.09 0.16
CA TYR A 34 -9.13 0.88 1.22
C TYR A 34 -9.97 0.28 2.33
N ALA A 35 -11.10 -0.36 1.98
CA ALA A 35 -12.00 -0.95 2.95
C ALA A 35 -11.28 -2.00 3.82
N LEU A 36 -10.49 -2.87 3.20
CA LEU A 36 -9.74 -3.91 3.89
C LEU A 36 -8.69 -3.34 4.84
N ASN A 37 -7.87 -2.39 4.38
CA ASN A 37 -6.80 -1.81 5.20
C ASN A 37 -7.33 -0.95 6.34
N VAL A 38 -8.40 -0.17 6.10
CA VAL A 38 -9.08 0.59 7.17
C VAL A 38 -9.66 -0.36 8.22
N TYR A 39 -10.29 -1.45 7.78
CA TYR A 39 -10.82 -2.47 8.69
C TYR A 39 -9.70 -3.10 9.55
N LEU A 40 -8.59 -3.51 8.94
CA LEU A 40 -7.44 -4.08 9.64
C LEU A 40 -6.87 -3.11 10.68
N ILE A 41 -6.65 -1.85 10.29
CA ILE A 41 -6.18 -0.81 11.22
C ILE A 41 -7.16 -0.62 12.37
N ALA A 42 -8.47 -0.57 12.11
CA ALA A 42 -9.47 -0.43 13.16
C ALA A 42 -9.46 -1.62 14.14
N VAL A 43 -9.31 -2.84 13.64
CA VAL A 43 -9.17 -4.07 14.45
C VAL A 43 -7.89 -4.01 15.29
N PHE A 44 -6.75 -3.67 14.68
CA PHE A 44 -5.47 -3.61 15.38
C PHE A 44 -5.45 -2.52 16.44
N ILE A 45 -5.96 -1.32 16.16
CA ILE A 45 -6.03 -0.22 17.16
C ILE A 45 -6.93 -0.62 18.33
N LYS A 46 -8.10 -1.22 18.07
CA LYS A 46 -9.02 -1.66 19.14
C LYS A 46 -8.42 -2.79 19.98
N GLY A 47 -7.73 -3.74 19.35
CA GLY A 47 -7.11 -4.89 20.01
C GLY A 47 -5.74 -4.61 20.61
N TRP A 48 -5.11 -3.46 20.29
CA TRP A 48 -3.70 -3.17 20.57
C TRP A 48 -3.32 -3.41 22.04
N LYS A 49 -4.04 -2.76 22.96
CA LYS A 49 -3.73 -2.85 24.40
C LYS A 49 -4.05 -4.22 25.02
N ILE A 50 -5.02 -4.93 24.47
CA ILE A 50 -5.58 -6.13 25.11
C ILE A 50 -4.87 -7.40 24.62
N HIS A 51 -4.54 -7.47 23.32
CA HIS A 51 -4.07 -8.70 22.69
C HIS A 51 -2.73 -8.58 21.97
N PHE A 52 -2.31 -7.38 21.54
CA PHE A 52 -1.29 -7.27 20.47
C PHE A 52 -0.07 -6.40 20.80
N SER A 53 -0.06 -5.66 21.91
CA SER A 53 0.98 -4.65 22.22
C SER A 53 2.42 -5.20 22.35
N LYS A 54 2.59 -6.52 22.50
CA LYS A 54 3.91 -7.17 22.66
C LYS A 54 4.25 -8.11 21.51
N ASP A 55 3.40 -8.22 20.50
CA ASP A 55 3.58 -9.18 19.43
C ASP A 55 4.07 -8.46 18.16
N HIS A 56 5.32 -8.79 17.81
CA HIS A 56 6.07 -8.21 16.71
C HIS A 56 5.32 -8.27 15.37
N PHE A 57 4.61 -9.37 15.14
CA PHE A 57 3.86 -9.56 13.90
C PHE A 57 2.69 -8.59 13.74
N TYR A 58 2.01 -8.24 14.83
CA TYR A 58 0.89 -7.31 14.75
C TYR A 58 1.36 -5.90 14.44
N ARG A 59 2.53 -5.50 14.97
CA ARG A 59 3.17 -4.26 14.59
C ARG A 59 3.50 -4.24 13.09
N GLN A 60 4.16 -5.29 12.58
CA GLN A 60 4.46 -5.41 11.15
C GLN A 60 3.20 -5.40 10.28
N SER A 61 2.13 -6.07 10.71
CA SER A 61 0.84 -6.09 10.02
C SER A 61 0.16 -4.72 9.99
N LEU A 62 0.26 -3.96 11.08
CA LEU A 62 -0.24 -2.59 11.16
C LEU A 62 0.56 -1.65 10.24
N GLU A 63 1.88 -1.73 10.28
CA GLU A 63 2.78 -0.95 9.41
C GLU A 63 2.50 -1.26 7.93
N SER A 64 2.30 -2.53 7.58
CA SER A 64 1.95 -2.96 6.22
C SER A 64 0.58 -2.42 5.77
N SER A 65 -0.40 -2.38 6.68
CA SER A 65 -1.72 -1.80 6.39
C SER A 65 -1.64 -0.29 6.14
N ILE A 66 -0.80 0.42 6.91
CA ILE A 66 -0.55 1.86 6.72
C ILE A 66 0.17 2.12 5.40
N ALA A 67 1.22 1.35 5.09
CA ALA A 67 1.94 1.45 3.82
C ALA A 67 0.99 1.24 2.63
N SER A 68 0.10 0.25 2.72
CA SER A 68 -0.92 -0.01 1.71
C SER A 68 -1.89 1.17 1.54
N LEU A 69 -2.33 1.82 2.62
CA LEU A 69 -3.17 3.03 2.51
C LEU A 69 -2.44 4.20 1.84
N LEU A 70 -1.16 4.42 2.16
CA LEU A 70 -0.35 5.45 1.53
C LEU A 70 -0.17 5.19 0.02
N TYR A 71 -0.03 3.92 -0.36
CA TYR A 71 0.03 3.51 -1.76
C TYR A 71 -1.29 3.82 -2.49
N LEU A 72 -2.43 3.45 -1.88
CA LEU A 72 -3.75 3.66 -2.46
C LEU A 72 -4.16 5.14 -2.55
N LEU A 73 -3.58 6.02 -1.72
CA LEU A 73 -3.82 7.46 -1.76
C LEU A 73 -3.51 8.07 -3.12
N SER A 74 -2.43 7.63 -3.73
CA SER A 74 -2.04 8.08 -5.08
C SER A 74 -3.05 7.62 -6.14
N TYR A 75 -3.69 6.47 -5.97
CA TYR A 75 -4.73 6.00 -6.89
C TYR A 75 -6.02 6.81 -6.79
N ALA A 76 -6.48 7.03 -5.56
CA ALA A 76 -7.72 7.78 -5.32
C ALA A 76 -7.61 9.24 -5.75
N ILE A 77 -6.46 9.87 -5.50
CA ILE A 77 -6.25 11.28 -5.81
C ILE A 77 -5.77 11.42 -7.25
N VAL A 78 -4.70 10.75 -7.66
CA VAL A 78 -4.08 11.03 -8.97
C VAL A 78 -4.56 10.07 -10.04
N ALA A 79 -4.33 8.76 -9.88
CA ALA A 79 -4.48 7.83 -11.00
C ALA A 79 -5.92 7.76 -11.54
N ILE A 80 -6.92 7.56 -10.67
CA ILE A 80 -8.32 7.42 -11.09
C ILE A 80 -8.85 8.74 -11.69
N PRO A 81 -8.75 9.91 -11.03
CA PRO A 81 -9.27 11.15 -11.60
C PRO A 81 -8.56 11.59 -12.87
N TYR A 82 -7.23 11.41 -12.95
CA TYR A 82 -6.48 11.71 -14.16
C TYR A 82 -6.95 10.84 -15.32
N THR A 83 -7.22 9.57 -15.05
CA THR A 83 -7.72 8.66 -16.07
C THR A 83 -9.12 9.09 -16.48
N VAL A 84 -10.08 9.18 -15.57
CA VAL A 84 -11.49 9.57 -15.85
C VAL A 84 -11.61 10.93 -16.57
N LEU A 85 -10.83 11.93 -16.18
CA LEU A 85 -10.87 13.27 -16.78
C LEU A 85 -10.08 13.38 -18.09
N ASN A 86 -9.22 12.40 -18.37
CA ASN A 86 -8.30 12.36 -19.51
C ASN A 86 -7.48 13.66 -19.69
N LYS A 87 -7.13 14.31 -18.57
CA LYS A 87 -6.33 15.54 -18.53
C LYS A 87 -5.69 15.74 -17.16
N PRO A 88 -4.54 16.44 -17.09
CA PRO A 88 -4.00 16.90 -15.83
C PRO A 88 -4.97 17.85 -15.13
N TYR A 89 -5.38 17.48 -13.92
CA TYR A 89 -6.26 18.27 -13.08
C TYR A 89 -5.53 18.89 -11.86
N LEU A 90 -4.33 18.38 -11.55
CA LEU A 90 -3.46 18.89 -10.50
C LEU A 90 -2.24 19.61 -11.09
N PRO A 91 -1.70 20.62 -10.38
CA PRO A 91 -0.45 21.26 -10.76
C PRO A 91 0.73 20.28 -10.61
N GLN A 92 1.78 20.49 -11.41
CA GLN A 92 2.95 19.60 -11.47
C GLN A 92 3.60 19.27 -10.11
N PRO A 93 3.76 20.22 -9.16
CA PRO A 93 4.30 19.89 -7.84
C PRO A 93 3.46 18.86 -7.07
N ALA A 94 2.13 18.93 -7.17
CA ALA A 94 1.24 17.98 -6.50
C ALA A 94 1.32 16.60 -7.15
N LEU A 95 1.42 16.52 -8.48
CA LEU A 95 1.62 15.25 -9.19
C LEU A 95 2.92 14.55 -8.76
N ILE A 96 4.02 15.31 -8.66
CA ILE A 96 5.31 14.78 -8.19
C ILE A 96 5.19 14.27 -6.76
N PHE A 97 4.57 15.04 -5.86
CA PHE A 97 4.39 14.65 -4.46
C PHE A 97 3.65 13.31 -4.31
N PHE A 98 2.49 13.15 -4.98
CA PHE A 98 1.72 11.91 -4.91
C PHE A 98 2.38 10.73 -5.65
N ALA A 99 3.16 10.98 -6.69
CA ALA A 99 3.98 9.97 -7.33
C ALA A 99 5.10 9.48 -6.37
N SER A 100 5.76 10.39 -5.66
CA SER A 100 6.77 10.07 -4.65
C SER A 100 6.19 9.25 -3.50
N ILE A 101 5.03 9.63 -2.96
CA ILE A 101 4.32 8.85 -1.92
C ILE A 101 4.05 7.44 -2.40
N ARG A 102 3.55 7.27 -3.64
CA ARG A 102 3.28 5.94 -4.19
C ARG A 102 4.53 5.09 -4.23
N VAL A 103 5.62 5.61 -4.81
CA VAL A 103 6.87 4.87 -4.97
C VAL A 103 7.42 4.47 -3.60
N PHE A 104 7.44 5.40 -2.65
CA PHE A 104 7.84 5.13 -1.28
C PHE A 104 6.99 4.03 -0.65
N ALA A 105 5.66 4.17 -0.70
CA ALA A 105 4.72 3.22 -0.10
C ALA A 105 4.78 1.83 -0.76
N PHE A 106 5.01 1.76 -2.07
CA PHE A 106 5.19 0.51 -2.80
C PHE A 106 6.42 -0.25 -2.32
N TYR A 107 7.59 0.40 -2.27
CA TYR A 107 8.82 -0.24 -1.79
C TYR A 107 8.77 -0.55 -0.30
N LEU A 108 8.14 0.30 0.51
CA LEU A 108 7.88 0.03 1.92
C LEU A 108 7.03 -1.24 2.10
N SER A 109 5.99 -1.42 1.27
CA SER A 109 5.14 -2.62 1.32
C SER A 109 5.90 -3.89 0.94
N ILE A 110 6.81 -3.82 -0.05
CA ILE A 110 7.69 -4.95 -0.41
C ILE A 110 8.62 -5.28 0.76
N TYR A 111 9.26 -4.27 1.33
CA TYR A 111 10.18 -4.43 2.46
C TYR A 111 9.48 -5.09 3.66
N LEU A 112 8.32 -4.58 4.08
CA LEU A 112 7.56 -5.13 5.20
C LEU A 112 7.05 -6.55 4.90
N SER A 113 6.69 -6.86 3.66
CA SER A 113 6.29 -8.22 3.27
C SER A 113 7.45 -9.21 3.39
N LEU A 114 8.65 -8.79 2.99
CA LEU A 114 9.86 -9.59 3.15
C LEU A 114 10.20 -9.78 4.63
N GLU A 115 10.08 -8.72 5.43
CA GLU A 115 10.32 -8.77 6.87
C GLU A 115 9.40 -9.77 7.57
N VAL A 116 8.10 -9.75 7.26
CA VAL A 116 7.12 -10.74 7.74
C VAL A 116 7.49 -12.15 7.28
N ALA A 117 7.91 -12.33 6.03
CA ALA A 117 8.31 -13.64 5.52
C ALA A 117 9.54 -14.20 6.27
N ILE A 118 10.54 -13.36 6.53
CA ILE A 118 11.73 -13.72 7.32
C ILE A 118 11.36 -14.05 8.76
N ASP A 119 10.56 -13.19 9.40
CA ASP A 119 10.06 -13.38 10.77
C ASP A 119 9.38 -14.74 10.93
N ARG A 120 8.48 -15.08 10.00
CA ARG A 120 7.75 -16.35 10.00
C ARG A 120 8.64 -17.55 9.69
N THR A 121 9.64 -17.38 8.84
CA THR A 121 10.63 -18.43 8.54
C THR A 121 11.50 -18.72 9.78
N LEU A 122 11.97 -17.69 10.47
CA LEU A 122 12.76 -17.84 11.70
C LEU A 122 11.96 -18.51 12.82
N LEU A 123 10.70 -18.10 13.01
CA LEU A 123 9.81 -18.75 13.97
C LEU A 123 9.63 -20.25 13.67
N PHE A 124 9.55 -20.62 12.40
CA PHE A 124 9.39 -22.03 11.99
C PHE A 124 10.65 -22.86 12.20
N TYR A 125 11.83 -22.34 11.83
CA TYR A 125 13.08 -23.10 11.86
C TYR A 125 13.84 -23.04 13.20
N ASP A 126 13.75 -21.93 13.95
CA ASP A 126 14.41 -21.76 15.24
C ASP A 126 13.56 -20.91 16.20
N SER A 127 12.47 -21.51 16.67
CA SER A 127 11.51 -20.85 17.56
C SER A 127 12.16 -20.33 18.84
N ILE A 128 13.16 -21.03 19.38
CA ILE A 128 13.81 -20.66 20.65
C ILE A 128 14.59 -19.36 20.48
N ARG A 129 15.45 -19.24 19.46
CA ARG A 129 16.18 -17.99 19.19
C ARG A 129 15.24 -16.87 18.79
N TYR A 130 14.19 -17.17 18.04
CA TYR A 130 13.17 -16.19 17.66
C TYR A 130 12.49 -15.56 18.89
N TYR A 131 12.03 -16.36 19.86
CA TYR A 131 11.42 -15.85 21.09
C TYR A 131 12.40 -15.04 21.96
N LEU A 132 13.69 -15.38 21.92
CA LEU A 132 14.74 -14.62 22.60
C LEU A 132 14.96 -13.26 21.94
N TRP A 133 15.05 -13.23 20.61
CA TRP A 133 15.25 -12.00 19.83
C TRP A 133 14.07 -11.03 19.97
N THR A 134 12.83 -11.51 19.77
CA THR A 134 11.62 -10.67 19.89
C THR A 134 11.38 -10.12 21.29
N LYS A 135 11.87 -10.79 22.35
CA LYS A 135 11.81 -10.28 23.73
C LYS A 135 12.85 -9.20 24.04
N LEU A 136 13.94 -9.13 23.27
CA LEU A 136 15.02 -8.16 23.45
C LEU A 136 14.76 -6.85 22.69
N GLU A 137 13.83 -6.82 21.75
CA GLU A 137 13.41 -5.60 21.02
C GLU A 137 12.41 -4.71 21.80
N VAL A 138 12.00 -5.12 23.02
CA VAL A 138 11.05 -4.38 23.89
C VAL A 138 11.77 -3.50 24.89
#